data_AF-A0AAV1KES3-F1
#
_entry.id   AF-A0AAV1KES3-F1
#
_cell.length_a   1.000
_cell.length_b   1.000
_cell.length_c   1.000
_cell.angle_alpha   90.00
_cell.angle_beta   90.00
_cell.angle_gamma   90.00
#
_symmetry.space_group_name_H-M   'P 1'
#
loop_
_entity.id
_entity.type
_entity.pdbx_description
1 polymer ?
#
loop_
_entity_poly.entity_id
_entity_poly.type
_entity_poly.pdbx_seq_one_letter_code
_entity_poly.pdbx_strand_id
1 'polypeptide(L)'
;MSENIKGNVVEAESLEEAGILEADVGAKFDQQLASIDPHLKIENDPLAHRDLRPEMMFIREELRQAKWQTLAVRRAALKKLLVKDFLQEDCELRNIGLSYAPADP
;
A
#
# COMPACT_ATOMS: atom_id res chain seq x y z
N MET A 1 26.42 8.35 -24.60
CA MET A 1 25.11 8.72 -24.03
C MET A 1 24.05 7.85 -24.69
N SER A 2 23.00 7.49 -23.96
CA SER A 2 21.77 6.83 -24.44
C SER A 2 21.69 5.31 -24.31
N GLU A 3 21.59 4.77 -23.09
CA GLU A 3 20.94 3.46 -22.84
C GLU A 3 20.24 3.38 -21.46
N ASN A 4 19.62 4.46 -20.97
CA ASN A 4 18.96 4.44 -19.64
C ASN A 4 17.46 4.79 -19.64
N ILE A 5 16.81 4.89 -20.80
CA ILE A 5 15.40 5.32 -20.91
C ILE A 5 14.43 4.13 -21.02
N LYS A 6 14.91 2.92 -21.37
CA LYS A 6 14.03 1.77 -21.63
C LYS A 6 13.53 1.00 -20.40
N GLY A 7 14.07 1.28 -19.21
CA GLY A 7 13.68 0.57 -17.98
C GLY A 7 12.47 1.17 -17.24
N ASN A 8 12.13 2.44 -17.49
CA ASN A 8 11.17 3.19 -16.67
C ASN A 8 9.74 3.24 -17.26
N VAL A 9 9.57 2.84 -18.52
CA VAL A 9 8.29 2.92 -19.24
C VAL A 9 7.39 1.74 -18.88
N VAL A 10 7.97 0.55 -18.69
CA VAL A 10 7.21 -0.69 -18.42
C VAL A 10 6.60 -0.71 -17.00
N GLU A 11 7.27 -0.09 -16.03
CA GLU A 11 6.75 0.00 -14.65
C GLU A 11 5.63 1.03 -14.49
N ALA A 12 5.64 2.12 -15.27
CA ALA A 12 4.60 3.15 -15.22
C ALA A 12 3.31 2.68 -15.91
N GLU A 13 3.42 2.05 -17.09
CA GLU A 13 2.28 1.47 -17.82
C GLU A 13 1.59 0.37 -16.99
N SER A 14 2.36 -0.50 -16.33
CA SER A 14 1.79 -1.54 -15.46
C SER A 14 1.14 -1.01 -14.16
N LEU A 15 1.57 0.15 -13.65
CA LEU A 15 0.95 0.80 -12.49
C LEU A 15 -0.39 1.45 -12.84
N GLU A 16 -0.46 2.10 -14.00
CA GLU A 16 -1.67 2.74 -14.51
C GLU A 16 -2.73 1.69 -14.88
N GLU A 17 -2.32 0.61 -15.56
CA GLU A 17 -3.17 -0.54 -15.84
C GLU A 17 -3.68 -1.23 -14.56
N ALA A 18 -2.84 -1.36 -13.53
CA ALA A 18 -3.27 -1.87 -12.24
C ALA A 18 -4.28 -0.95 -11.53
N GLY A 19 -4.12 0.37 -11.65
CA GLY A 19 -5.06 1.36 -11.12
C GLY A 19 -6.42 1.32 -11.82
N ILE A 20 -6.42 1.15 -13.15
CA ILE A 20 -7.66 0.98 -13.94
C ILE A 20 -8.37 -0.31 -13.53
N LEU A 21 -7.62 -1.41 -13.40
CA LEU A 21 -8.17 -2.70 -12.95
C LEU A 21 -8.77 -2.60 -11.54
N GLU A 22 -8.10 -1.90 -10.62
CA GLU A 22 -8.60 -1.67 -9.26
C GLU A 22 -9.91 -0.88 -9.26
N ALA A 23 -10.00 0.17 -10.09
CA ALA A 23 -11.21 0.97 -10.23
C ALA A 23 -12.39 0.16 -10.83
N ASP A 24 -12.13 -0.64 -11.86
CA ASP A 24 -13.14 -1.48 -12.51
C ASP A 24 -13.65 -2.60 -11.59
N VAL A 25 -12.76 -3.18 -10.80
CA VAL A 25 -13.11 -4.18 -9.78
C VAL A 25 -13.93 -3.52 -8.67
N GLY A 26 -13.53 -2.34 -8.20
CA GLY A 26 -14.28 -1.54 -7.22
C GLY A 26 -15.70 -1.22 -7.69
N ALA A 27 -15.86 -0.73 -8.91
CA ALA A 27 -17.17 -0.38 -9.47
C ALA A 27 -18.11 -1.59 -9.59
N LYS A 28 -17.59 -2.77 -9.96
CA LYS A 28 -18.38 -4.01 -9.99
C LYS A 28 -18.83 -4.45 -8.60
N PHE A 29 -17.96 -4.33 -7.60
CA PHE A 29 -18.32 -4.63 -6.23
C PHE A 29 -19.38 -3.68 -5.71
N ASP A 30 -19.23 -2.38 -5.91
CA ASP A 30 -20.23 -1.38 -5.49
C ASP A 30 -21.59 -1.63 -6.15
N GLN A 31 -21.60 -1.99 -7.44
CA GLN A 31 -22.82 -2.35 -8.15
C GLN A 31 -23.49 -3.62 -7.59
N GLN A 32 -22.70 -4.63 -7.21
CA GLN A 32 -23.21 -5.84 -6.57
C GLN A 32 -23.79 -5.53 -5.18
N LEU A 33 -23.11 -4.69 -4.40
CA LEU A 33 -23.54 -4.28 -3.08
C LEU A 33 -24.79 -3.38 -3.11
N ALA A 34 -24.99 -2.61 -4.19
CA ALA A 34 -26.17 -1.76 -4.37
C ALA A 34 -27.49 -2.56 -4.48
N SER A 35 -27.41 -3.84 -4.83
CA SER A 35 -28.57 -4.74 -4.90
C SER A 35 -28.93 -5.39 -3.56
N ILE A 36 -28.09 -5.22 -2.53
CA ILE A 36 -28.29 -5.80 -1.21
C ILE A 36 -29.23 -4.89 -0.42
N ASP A 37 -30.28 -5.47 0.15
CA ASP A 37 -31.22 -4.75 1.01
C ASP A 37 -30.47 -4.12 2.21
N PRO A 38 -30.52 -2.79 2.40
CA PRO A 38 -29.89 -2.13 3.55
C PRO A 38 -30.47 -2.59 4.90
N HIS A 39 -31.62 -3.25 4.89
CA HIS A 39 -32.25 -3.85 6.06
C HIS A 39 -31.99 -5.36 6.21
N LEU A 40 -31.13 -5.94 5.36
CA LEU A 40 -30.75 -7.35 5.46
C LEU A 40 -30.13 -7.63 6.84
N LYS A 41 -30.88 -8.34 7.68
CA LYS A 41 -30.36 -8.86 8.95
C LYS A 41 -29.59 -10.12 8.65
N ILE A 42 -28.27 -10.01 8.64
CA ILE A 42 -27.40 -11.19 8.63
C ILE A 42 -27.60 -11.90 9.96
N GLU A 43 -28.33 -13.02 9.95
CA GLU A 43 -28.39 -13.94 11.08
C GLU A 43 -27.03 -14.61 11.25
N ASN A 44 -26.13 -13.92 11.93
CA ASN A 44 -24.85 -14.49 12.35
C ASN A 44 -25.11 -15.38 13.56
N ASP A 45 -25.28 -16.69 13.35
CA ASP A 45 -25.25 -17.65 14.46
C ASP A 45 -23.80 -17.75 14.99
N PRO A 46 -23.54 -17.29 16.24
CA PRO A 46 -22.20 -17.31 16.83
C PRO A 46 -21.70 -18.73 17.15
N LEU A 47 -22.53 -19.76 17.00
CA LEU A 47 -22.20 -21.16 17.25
C LEU A 47 -22.03 -21.99 15.97
N ALA A 48 -22.57 -21.56 14.83
CA ALA A 48 -22.57 -22.32 13.57
C ALA A 48 -21.17 -22.74 13.07
N HIS A 49 -20.13 -21.97 13.40
CA HIS A 49 -18.74 -22.25 12.99
C HIS A 49 -17.81 -22.44 14.18
N ARG A 50 -18.32 -23.00 15.28
CA ARG A 50 -17.53 -23.17 16.51
C ARG A 50 -16.24 -23.95 16.27
N ASP A 51 -16.31 -24.97 15.44
CA ASP A 51 -15.18 -25.88 15.18
C ASP A 51 -14.11 -25.24 14.28
N LEU A 52 -14.52 -24.28 13.43
CA LEU A 52 -13.62 -23.51 12.56
C LEU A 52 -12.99 -22.28 13.26
N ARG A 53 -13.41 -21.96 14.49
CA ARG A 53 -12.88 -20.78 15.22
C ARG A 53 -11.36 -20.82 15.41
N PRO A 54 -10.72 -21.94 15.78
CA PRO A 54 -9.27 -22.01 15.93
C PRO A 54 -8.55 -21.71 14.61
N GLU A 55 -9.03 -22.26 13.50
CA GLU A 55 -8.47 -22.07 12.17
C GLU A 55 -8.66 -20.63 11.69
N MET A 56 -9.85 -20.05 11.91
CA MET A 56 -10.09 -18.62 11.66
C MET A 56 -9.18 -17.71 12.48
N MET A 57 -8.91 -18.04 13.76
CA MET A 57 -7.98 -17.29 14.59
C MET A 57 -6.55 -17.38 14.03
N PHE A 58 -6.13 -18.57 13.61
CA PHE A 58 -4.82 -18.79 13.00
C PHE A 58 -4.65 -17.97 11.71
N ILE A 59 -5.62 -18.05 10.79
CA ILE A 59 -5.62 -17.29 9.53
C ILE A 59 -5.55 -15.77 9.78
N ARG A 60 -6.29 -15.28 10.79
CA ARG A 60 -6.24 -13.85 11.18
C ARG A 60 -4.86 -13.43 11.67
N GLU A 61 -4.20 -14.29 12.44
CA GLU A 61 -2.87 -14.02 12.98
C GLU A 61 -1.80 -14.05 11.87
N GLU A 62 -1.85 -15.02 10.97
CA GLU A 62 -0.98 -15.05 9.79
C GLU A 62 -1.16 -13.79 8.92
N LEU A 63 -2.40 -13.38 8.68
CA LEU A 63 -2.70 -12.18 7.91
C LEU A 63 -2.22 -10.90 8.61
N ARG A 64 -2.30 -10.85 9.95
CA ARG A 64 -1.75 -9.74 10.75
C ARG A 64 -0.22 -9.67 10.61
N GLN A 65 0.46 -10.80 10.68
CA GLN A 65 1.91 -10.87 10.54
C GLN A 65 2.35 -10.49 9.12
N ALA A 66 1.68 -11.00 8.08
CA ALA A 66 1.95 -10.63 6.70
C ALA A 66 1.79 -9.12 6.48
N LYS A 67 0.69 -8.52 6.99
CA LYS A 67 0.49 -7.06 6.94
C LYS A 67 1.63 -6.29 7.63
N TRP A 68 2.09 -6.74 8.78
CA TRP A 68 3.21 -6.11 9.50
C TRP A 68 4.52 -6.19 8.72
N GLN A 69 4.83 -7.35 8.13
CA GLN A 69 6.01 -7.53 7.29
C GLN A 69 5.94 -6.63 6.05
N THR A 70 4.81 -6.61 5.34
CA THR A 70 4.62 -5.72 4.18
C THR A 70 4.76 -4.25 4.57
N LEU A 71 4.18 -3.83 5.70
CA LEU A 71 4.31 -2.46 6.21
C LEU A 71 5.77 -2.11 6.52
N ALA A 72 6.52 -3.04 7.14
CA ALA A 72 7.93 -2.85 7.44
C ALA A 72 8.77 -2.67 6.16
N VAL A 73 8.55 -3.51 5.15
CA VAL A 73 9.22 -3.41 3.84
C VAL A 73 8.90 -2.07 3.17
N ARG A 74 7.62 -1.67 3.14
CA ARG A 74 7.19 -0.37 2.57
C ARG A 74 7.84 0.82 3.29
N ARG A 75 7.88 0.79 4.62
CA ARG A 75 8.56 1.83 5.43
C ARG A 75 10.05 1.91 5.14
N ALA A 76 10.72 0.77 5.01
CA ALA A 76 12.14 0.73 4.68
C ALA A 76 12.43 1.27 3.27
N ALA A 77 11.61 0.89 2.28
CA ALA A 77 11.71 1.41 0.91
C ALA A 77 11.48 2.93 0.87
N LEU A 78 10.44 3.42 1.55
CA LEU A 78 10.15 4.85 1.63
C LEU A 78 11.29 5.62 2.31
N LYS A 79 11.82 5.11 3.43
CA LYS A 79 12.98 5.73 4.11
C LYS A 79 14.18 5.83 3.17
N LYS A 80 14.44 4.80 2.36
CA LYS A 80 15.55 4.80 1.39
C LYS A 80 15.37 5.87 0.31
N LEU A 81 14.15 6.04 -0.20
CA LEU A 81 13.82 7.09 -1.17
C LEU A 81 13.99 8.48 -0.53
N LEU A 82 13.37 8.72 0.62
CA LEU A 82 13.48 10.00 1.33
C LEU A 82 14.92 10.40 1.66
N VAL A 83 15.76 9.43 2.08
CA VAL A 83 17.18 9.70 2.33
C VAL A 83 17.93 10.06 1.05
N LYS A 84 17.64 9.38 -0.06
CA LYS A 84 18.25 9.69 -1.36
C LYS A 84 17.87 11.11 -1.81
N ASP A 85 16.58 11.44 -1.73
CA ASP A 85 16.07 12.75 -2.10
C ASP A 85 16.67 13.85 -1.22
N PHE A 86 16.72 13.63 0.10
CA PHE A 86 17.35 14.54 1.06
C PHE A 86 18.83 14.78 0.75
N LEU A 87 19.61 13.73 0.44
CA LEU A 87 21.03 13.88 0.13
C LEU A 87 21.26 14.63 -1.17
N GLN A 88 20.38 14.43 -2.16
CA GLN A 88 20.43 15.18 -3.40
C GLN A 88 20.12 16.67 -3.15
N GLU A 89 19.04 16.94 -2.42
CA GLU A 89 18.64 18.31 -2.08
C GLU A 89 19.70 19.02 -1.22
N ASP A 90 20.31 18.34 -0.24
CA ASP A 90 21.42 18.89 0.57
C ASP A 90 22.63 19.26 -0.30
N CYS A 91 22.96 18.45 -1.32
CA CYS A 91 24.00 18.81 -2.29
C CYS A 91 23.62 20.07 -3.07
N GLU A 92 22.38 20.15 -3.56
CA GLU A 92 21.88 21.29 -4.33
C GLU A 92 21.85 22.58 -3.49
N LEU A 93 21.39 22.50 -2.24
CA LEU A 93 21.39 23.63 -1.30
C LEU A 93 22.80 24.12 -1.02
N ARG A 94 23.75 23.21 -0.77
CA ARG A 94 25.16 23.59 -0.54
C ARG A 94 25.80 24.26 -1.74
N ASN A 95 25.42 23.87 -2.95
CA ASN A 95 25.92 24.51 -4.18
C ASN A 95 25.52 25.99 -4.28
N ILE A 96 24.40 26.39 -3.64
CA ILE A 96 23.94 27.78 -3.57
C ILE A 96 24.25 28.44 -2.22
N GLY A 97 25.07 27.80 -1.37
CA GLY A 97 25.48 28.32 -0.06
C GLY A 97 24.40 28.26 1.02
N LEU A 98 23.36 27.44 0.83
CA LEU A 98 22.29 27.21 1.80
C LEU A 98 22.44 25.85 2.50
N SER A 99 21.78 25.69 3.63
CA SER A 99 21.66 24.43 4.37
C SER A 99 20.35 24.37 5.13
N TYR A 100 19.89 23.17 5.46
CA TYR A 100 18.75 23.01 6.37
C TYR A 100 19.04 23.60 7.75
N ALA A 101 18.00 24.14 8.37
CA ALA A 101 18.06 24.51 9.77
C ALA A 101 18.21 23.24 10.63
N PRO A 102 18.98 23.29 11.73
CA PRO A 102 19.01 22.19 12.69
C PRO A 102 17.60 21.97 13.26
N ALA A 103 17.24 20.70 13.50
CA ALA A 103 15.97 20.39 14.16
C ALA A 103 15.96 20.97 15.58
N ASP A 104 14.86 21.63 15.95
CA ASP A 104 14.67 22.12 17.31
C ASP A 104 14.68 20.93 18.31
N PRO A 105 15.30 21.11 19.49
CA PRO A 105 15.43 20.06 20.51
C PRO A 105 14.11 19.68 21.19
#